data_AF-S4RC29-F1
#
_entry.id   AF-S4RC29-F1
#
_cell.length_a   1.000
_cell.length_b   1.000
_cell.length_c   1.000
_cell.angle_alpha   90.00
_cell.angle_beta   90.00
_cell.angle_gamma   90.00
#
_symmetry.space_group_name_H-M   'P 1'
#
loop_
_entity.id
_entity.type
_entity.pdbx_description
1 polymer ?
#
loop_
_entity_poly.entity_id
_entity_poly.type
_entity_poly.pdbx_seq_one_letter_code
_entity_poly.pdbx_strand_id
1 'polypeptide(L)'
;LRVVHRPLMDLLDQKFFISIPYQECKLRRSTRNYTVPDPPGLFDAHVWPMYLKNRAQMNVLDANIVHLDGRSSRESLFTEVFNAVQERLNTLL
;
A
#
# COMPACT_ATOMS: atom_id res chain seq x y z
N LEU A 1 -0.85 9.30 10.79
CA LEU A 1 -1.40 7.92 10.75
C LEU A 1 -0.25 6.93 10.70
N ARG A 2 0.02 6.19 11.78
CA ARG A 2 0.96 5.06 11.77
C ARG A 2 0.16 3.84 11.37
N VAL A 3 0.38 3.30 10.17
CA VAL A 3 -0.38 2.15 9.67
C VAL A 3 0.31 0.85 10.07
N VAL A 4 1.61 0.88 10.36
CA VAL A 4 2.34 -0.32 10.77
C VAL A 4 2.05 -0.67 12.23
N HIS A 5 1.28 -1.75 12.41
CA HIS A 5 0.93 -2.31 13.70
C HIS A 5 1.39 -3.77 13.76
N ARG A 6 2.46 -4.03 14.51
CA ARG A 6 3.15 -5.32 14.55
C ARG A 6 2.23 -6.51 14.88
N PRO A 7 1.31 -6.43 15.88
CA PRO A 7 0.39 -7.54 16.16
C PRO A 7 -0.47 -7.96 14.96
N LEU A 8 -0.87 -7.03 14.10
CA LEU A 8 -1.62 -7.39 12.88
C LEU A 8 -0.70 -8.00 11.81
N MET A 9 0.54 -7.53 11.71
CA MET A 9 1.50 -8.07 10.73
C MET A 9 1.84 -9.54 10.99
N ASP A 10 1.88 -9.94 12.26
CA ASP A 10 2.17 -11.30 12.68
C ASP A 10 1.00 -12.27 12.45
N LEU A 11 -0.23 -11.74 12.30
CA LEU A 11 -1.45 -12.52 12.03
C LEU A 11 -1.69 -12.79 10.53
N LEU A 12 -1.01 -12.08 9.63
CA LEU A 12 -1.27 -12.13 8.19
C LEU A 12 -0.32 -13.11 7.49
N ASP A 13 -0.87 -14.16 6.90
CA ASP A 13 -0.12 -15.18 6.13
C ASP A 13 0.50 -14.64 4.83
N GLN A 14 -0.20 -13.72 4.16
CA GLN A 14 0.26 -13.06 2.95
C GLN A 14 0.00 -11.56 3.05
N LYS A 15 0.98 -10.76 2.61
CA LYS A 15 0.98 -9.31 2.73
C LYS A 15 1.34 -8.69 1.40
N PHE A 16 0.47 -7.84 0.90
CA PHE A 16 0.67 -7.09 -0.34
C PHE A 16 0.66 -5.59 -0.04
N PHE A 17 1.56 -4.85 -0.67
CA PHE A 17 1.65 -3.40 -0.53
C PHE A 17 1.70 -2.69 -1.88
N ILE A 18 0.64 -1.94 -2.18
CA ILE A 18 0.55 -1.15 -3.42
C ILE A 18 1.28 0.18 -3.23
N SER A 19 2.21 0.47 -4.13
CA SER A 19 2.95 1.73 -4.15
C SER A 19 2.77 2.47 -5.49
N ILE A 20 2.74 3.80 -5.43
CA ILE A 20 2.61 4.67 -6.60
C ILE A 20 3.63 5.81 -6.43
N PRO A 21 4.33 6.24 -7.50
CA PRO A 21 5.24 7.39 -7.45
C PRO A 21 4.55 8.68 -6.99
N TYR A 22 5.33 9.57 -6.38
CA TYR A 22 4.84 10.84 -5.79
C TYR A 22 3.89 11.63 -6.70
N GLN A 23 4.29 11.87 -7.96
CA GLN A 23 3.54 12.71 -8.90
C GLN A 23 2.16 12.12 -9.20
N GLU A 24 2.12 10.83 -9.54
CA GLU A 24 0.89 10.11 -9.84
C GLU A 24 -0.01 10.01 -8.60
N CYS A 25 0.57 9.78 -7.42
CA CYS A 25 -0.17 9.74 -6.16
C CYS A 25 -0.82 11.10 -5.83
N LYS A 26 -0.08 12.20 -6.02
CA LYS A 26 -0.57 13.57 -5.80
C LYS A 26 -1.70 13.90 -6.76
N LEU A 27 -1.55 13.55 -8.04
CA LEU A 27 -2.58 13.74 -9.06
C LEU A 27 -3.86 12.98 -8.69
N ARG A 28 -3.78 11.66 -8.45
CA ARG A 28 -4.94 10.84 -8.06
C ARG A 28 -5.61 11.32 -6.77
N ARG A 29 -4.84 11.85 -5.81
CA ARG A 29 -5.38 12.41 -4.57
C ARG A 29 -6.12 13.71 -4.82
N SER A 30 -5.59 14.59 -5.68
CA SER A 30 -6.23 15.87 -6.00
C SER A 30 -7.61 15.72 -6.66
N THR A 31 -7.87 14.59 -7.32
CA THR A 31 -9.18 14.29 -7.92
C THR A 31 -10.16 13.61 -6.96
N ARG A 32 -9.74 13.32 -5.73
CA ARG A 32 -10.55 12.57 -4.75
C ARG A 32 -11.26 13.52 -3.80
N ASN A 33 -12.58 13.36 -3.68
CA ASN A 33 -13.38 14.11 -2.72
C ASN A 33 -13.39 13.41 -1.36
N TYR A 34 -12.59 13.92 -0.42
CA TYR A 34 -12.64 13.50 0.99
C TYR A 34 -13.76 14.24 1.73
N THR A 35 -14.30 13.62 2.80
CA THR A 35 -15.34 14.24 3.64
C THR A 35 -14.88 15.56 4.24
N VAL A 36 -13.62 15.63 4.67
CA VAL A 36 -12.94 16.87 5.03
C VAL A 36 -11.98 17.20 3.90
N PRO A 37 -12.16 18.33 3.19
CA PRO A 37 -11.26 18.73 2.12
C PRO A 37 -9.82 18.87 2.62
N ASP A 38 -8.86 18.50 1.78
CA ASP A 38 -7.44 18.69 2.09
C ASP A 38 -7.13 20.20 2.12
N PRO A 39 -6.54 20.75 3.22
CA PRO A 39 -6.08 22.13 3.22
C PRO A 39 -4.93 22.31 2.22
N PRO A 40 -4.68 23.55 1.75
CA PRO A 40 -3.57 23.84 0.84
C PRO A 40 -2.24 23.29 1.36
N GLY A 41 -1.52 22.56 0.52
CA GLY A 41 -0.21 21.98 0.86
C GLY A 41 -0.23 20.72 1.73
N LEU A 42 -1.40 20.19 2.14
CA LEU A 42 -1.48 19.00 3.01
C LEU A 42 -0.70 17.81 2.44
N PHE A 43 -0.77 17.60 1.12
CA PHE A 43 -0.14 16.45 0.49
C PHE A 43 1.38 16.44 0.74
N ASP A 44 2.02 17.58 0.49
CA ASP A 44 3.47 17.74 0.57
C ASP A 44 3.95 17.83 2.01
N ALA A 45 3.21 18.56 2.84
CA ALA A 45 3.58 18.80 4.23
C ALA A 45 3.31 17.60 5.15
N HIS A 46 2.32 16.76 4.82
CA HIS A 46 1.86 15.71 5.75
C HIS A 46 1.69 14.34 5.11
N VAL A 47 0.89 14.24 4.04
CA VAL A 47 0.49 12.93 3.48
C VAL A 47 1.70 12.15 2.98
N TRP A 48 2.54 12.78 2.16
CA TRP A 48 3.70 12.12 1.57
C TRP A 48 4.81 11.83 2.59
N PRO A 49 5.20 12.76 3.47
CA PRO A 49 6.13 12.45 4.56
C PRO A 49 5.66 11.29 5.45
N MET A 50 4.35 11.26 5.77
CA MET A 50 3.79 10.16 6.55
C MET A 50 3.80 8.83 5.79
N TYR A 51 3.53 8.84 4.49
CA TYR A 51 3.65 7.67 3.63
C TYR A 51 5.09 7.12 3.63
N LEU A 52 6.09 7.98 3.43
CA LEU A 52 7.51 7.57 3.42
C LEU A 52 7.92 6.98 4.77
N LYS A 53 7.53 7.62 5.87
CA LYS A 53 7.75 7.11 7.23
C LYS A 53 7.13 5.73 7.41
N ASN A 54 5.89 5.54 6.94
CA ASN A 54 5.20 4.26 7.02
C ASN A 54 5.89 3.19 6.16
N ARG A 55 6.30 3.54 4.93
CA ARG A 55 7.02 2.64 4.02
C ARG A 55 8.35 2.16 4.62
N ALA A 56 9.14 3.07 5.18
CA ALA A 56 10.39 2.72 5.85
C ALA A 56 10.15 1.76 7.02
N GLN A 57 9.09 1.99 7.81
CA GLN A 57 8.74 1.10 8.92
C GLN A 57 8.31 -0.30 8.47
N MET A 58 7.53 -0.43 7.39
CA MET A 58 7.11 -1.75 6.89
C MET A 58 8.32 -2.54 6.39
N ASN A 59 9.20 -1.90 5.62
CA ASN A 59 10.40 -2.56 5.07
C ASN A 59 11.35 -3.08 6.16
N VAL A 60 11.39 -2.43 7.33
CA VAL A 60 12.19 -2.87 8.48
C VAL A 60 11.53 -4.02 9.23
N LEU A 61 10.20 -4.01 9.30
CA LEU A 61 9.46 -4.94 10.16
C LEU A 61 9.14 -6.27 9.47
N ASP A 62 9.09 -6.30 8.14
CA ASP A 62 8.67 -7.50 7.43
C ASP A 62 9.22 -7.57 6.00
N ALA A 63 10.07 -8.57 5.76
CA ALA A 63 10.65 -8.84 4.44
C ALA A 63 9.69 -9.60 3.51
N ASN A 64 8.58 -10.16 4.03
CA ASN A 64 7.64 -10.99 3.28
C ASN A 64 6.51 -10.19 2.62
N ILE A 65 6.60 -8.85 2.61
CA ILE A 65 5.63 -8.01 1.92
C ILE A 65 5.93 -8.03 0.42
N VAL A 66 4.94 -8.44 -0.37
CA VAL A 66 4.98 -8.34 -1.83
C VAL A 66 4.62 -6.93 -2.24
N HIS A 67 5.53 -6.25 -2.94
CA HIS A 67 5.33 -4.88 -3.41
C HIS A 67 4.69 -4.87 -4.80
N LEU A 68 3.54 -4.20 -4.92
CA LEU A 68 2.77 -4.06 -6.15
C LEU A 68 2.91 -2.64 -6.71
N ASP A 69 3.01 -2.51 -8.03
CA ASP A 69 2.98 -1.20 -8.70
C ASP A 69 1.53 -0.77 -8.95
N GLY A 70 1.07 0.25 -8.23
CA GLY A 70 -0.29 0.79 -8.37
C GLY A 70 -0.54 1.57 -9.66
N ARG A 71 0.46 1.67 -10.55
CA ARG A 71 0.26 2.14 -11.94
C ARG A 71 -0.26 1.04 -12.87
N SER A 72 -0.11 -0.22 -12.50
CA SER A 72 -0.65 -1.35 -13.25
C SER A 72 -2.18 -1.28 -13.37
N SER A 73 -2.72 -1.93 -14.39
CA SER A 73 -4.17 -2.06 -14.54
C SER A 73 -4.77 -2.83 -13.37
N ARG A 74 -6.06 -2.59 -13.10
CA ARG A 74 -6.79 -3.32 -12.06
C ARG A 74 -6.80 -4.82 -12.34
N GLU A 75 -6.93 -5.21 -13.60
CA GLU A 75 -6.95 -6.59 -14.06
C GLU A 75 -5.59 -7.26 -13.82
N SER A 76 -4.48 -6.56 -14.12
CA SER A 76 -3.14 -7.07 -13.84
C SER A 76 -2.90 -7.26 -12.33
N LEU A 77 -3.25 -6.26 -11.52
CA LEU A 77 -3.12 -6.34 -10.06
C LEU A 77 -4.00 -7.45 -9.48
N PHE A 78 -5.22 -7.62 -9.99
CA PHE A 78 -6.11 -8.70 -9.59
C PHE A 78 -5.50 -10.05 -9.91
N THR A 79 -5.03 -10.28 -11.14
CA THR A 79 -4.42 -11.55 -11.54
C THR A 79 -3.20 -11.88 -10.70
N GLU A 80 -2.32 -10.90 -10.45
CA GLU A 80 -1.12 -11.08 -9.63
C GLU A 80 -1.46 -11.51 -8.20
N VAL A 81 -2.37 -10.79 -7.54
CA VAL A 81 -2.80 -11.12 -6.16
C VAL A 81 -3.56 -12.44 -6.12
N PHE A 82 -4.47 -12.68 -7.06
CA PHE A 82 -5.28 -13.89 -7.12
C PHE A 82 -4.41 -15.14 -7.25
N ASN A 83 -3.45 -15.14 -8.18
CA ASN A 83 -2.55 -16.26 -8.39
C ASN A 83 -1.70 -16.52 -7.14
N ALA A 84 -1.16 -15.47 -6.52
CA ALA A 84 -0.35 -15.60 -5.30
C ALA A 84 -1.16 -16.20 -4.13
N VAL A 85 -2.43 -15.82 -3.98
CA VAL A 85 -3.32 -16.40 -2.98
C VAL A 85 -3.64 -17.86 -3.30
N GLN A 86 -3.94 -18.17 -4.57
CA GLN A 86 -4.24 -19.54 -4.99
C GLN A 86 -3.05 -20.48 -4.80
N GLU A 87 -1.84 -20.04 -5.14
CA GLU A 87 -0.61 -20.79 -4.90
C GLU A 87 -0.43 -21.09 -3.41
N ARG A 88 -0.60 -20.08 -2.55
CA ARG A 88 -0.49 -20.28 -1.10
C ARG A 88 -1.51 -21.29 -0.58
N LEU A 89 -2.76 -21.21 -1.02
CA LEU A 89 -3.79 -22.18 -0.62
C LEU A 89 -3.44 -23.60 -1.08
N ASN A 90 -2.89 -23.76 -2.28
CA ASN A 90 -2.47 -25.05 -2.79
C ASN A 90 -1.27 -25.63 -2.01
N THR A 91 -0.37 -24.79 -1.47
CA THR A 91 0.75 -25.27 -0.64
C THR A 91 0.34 -25.70 0.78
N LEU A 92 -0.89 -25.39 1.20
CA LEU A 92 -1.43 -25.75 2.51
C LEU A 92 -2.27 -27.04 2.50
N LEU A 93 -2.59 -27.56 1.30
CA LEU A 93 -3.31 -28.82 1.06
C LEU A 93 -2.33 -29.95 0.73
#